data_AF-A0A7J6S463-F1
#
_entry.id   AF-A0A7J6S463-F1
#
_cell.length_a   1.000
_cell.length_b   1.000
_cell.length_c   1.000
_cell.angle_alpha   90.00
_cell.angle_beta   90.00
_cell.angle_gamma   90.00
#
_symmetry.space_group_name_H-M   'P 1'
#
loop_
_entity.id
_entity.type
_entity.pdbx_description
1 polymer ?
#
loop_
_entity_poly.entity_id
_entity_poly.type
_entity_poly.pdbx_seq_one_letter_code
_entity_poly.pdbx_strand_id
1 'polypeptide(L)'
;YVTAKKSVEVCRNQFLLMLDFLKPGGSCMWIHSGSHLDTYLFYLNWLNRMFERLRVTNTLVPSRSPVYTIAENFIPGDSDAALKACDDFREFLLTHPADPSTPEIWQVSSWAEVQSLLNPNSQLLKDLHAV
;
A
#
# COMPACT_ATOMS: atom_id res chain seq x y z
N TYR A 1 0.79 -16.20 16.88
CA TYR A 1 0.57 -14.74 16.92
C TYR A 1 1.60 -14.06 16.04
N VAL A 2 1.17 -13.43 14.95
CA VAL A 2 2.01 -12.50 14.19
C VAL A 2 2.06 -11.21 15.02
N THR A 3 3.21 -10.89 15.59
CA THR A 3 3.42 -9.61 16.27
C THR A 3 3.42 -8.48 15.24
N ALA A 4 3.03 -7.25 15.61
CA ALA A 4 3.06 -6.08 14.71
C ALA A 4 4.39 -5.94 13.95
N LYS A 5 5.50 -6.31 14.61
CA LYS A 5 6.86 -6.47 14.06
C LYS A 5 6.92 -7.36 12.81
N LYS A 6 6.34 -8.56 12.85
CA LYS A 6 6.32 -9.47 11.69
C LYS A 6 5.46 -8.93 10.56
N SER A 7 4.42 -8.15 10.87
CA SER A 7 3.52 -7.58 9.86
C SER A 7 4.21 -6.51 9.00
N VAL A 8 4.98 -5.59 9.61
CA VAL A 8 5.72 -4.54 8.86
C VAL A 8 6.80 -5.16 7.98
N GLU A 9 7.55 -6.12 8.50
CA GLU A 9 8.60 -6.81 7.73
C GLU A 9 8.02 -7.60 6.53
N VAL A 10 6.90 -8.32 6.74
CA VAL A 10 6.20 -9.03 5.67
C VAL A 10 5.70 -8.05 4.60
N CYS A 11 5.09 -6.93 5.00
CA CYS A 11 4.64 -5.91 4.05
C CYS A 11 5.82 -5.33 3.26
N ARG A 12 6.91 -4.94 3.93
CA ARG A 12 8.13 -4.44 3.27
C ARG A 12 8.63 -5.40 2.20
N ASN A 13 8.80 -6.67 2.56
CA ASN A 13 9.34 -7.68 1.64
C ASN A 13 8.38 -7.95 0.47
N GLN A 14 7.06 -7.94 0.70
CA GLN A 14 6.07 -8.06 -0.38
C GLN A 14 6.17 -6.89 -1.37
N PHE A 15 6.33 -5.65 -0.90
CA PHE A 15 6.48 -4.49 -1.77
C PHE A 15 7.82 -4.47 -2.51
N LEU A 16 8.93 -4.86 -1.87
CA LEU A 16 10.21 -5.00 -2.56
C LEU A 16 10.13 -6.04 -3.70
N LEU A 17 9.54 -7.21 -3.44
CA LEU A 17 9.32 -8.23 -4.47
C LEU A 17 8.43 -7.70 -5.61
N MET A 18 7.39 -6.94 -5.29
CA MET A 18 6.55 -6.30 -6.30
C MET A 18 7.38 -5.34 -7.17
N LEU A 19 8.16 -4.45 -6.55
CA LEU A 19 8.97 -3.45 -7.28
C LEU A 19 10.06 -4.09 -8.17
N ASP A 20 10.56 -5.26 -7.79
CA ASP A 20 11.64 -5.94 -8.53
C ASP A 20 11.13 -6.85 -9.65
N PHE A 21 9.93 -7.43 -9.50
CA PHE A 21 9.45 -8.48 -10.42
C PHE A 21 8.16 -8.14 -11.15
N LEU A 22 7.38 -7.15 -10.70
CA LEU A 22 6.15 -6.78 -11.39
C LEU A 22 6.50 -6.05 -12.70
N LYS A 23 6.05 -6.60 -13.81
CA LYS A 23 6.24 -6.00 -15.13
C LYS A 23 5.24 -4.85 -15.35
N PRO A 24 5.58 -3.85 -16.19
CA PRO A 24 4.60 -2.88 -16.67
C PRO A 24 3.37 -3.59 -17.26
N GLY A 25 2.17 -3.07 -17.02
CA GLY A 25 0.92 -3.76 -17.35
C GLY A 25 0.43 -4.75 -16.29
N GLY A 26 1.30 -5.13 -15.35
CA GLY A 26 1.03 -6.14 -14.32
C GLY A 26 0.02 -5.69 -13.27
N SER A 27 -0.52 -6.64 -12.52
CA SER A 27 -1.38 -6.38 -11.36
C SER A 27 -0.86 -7.15 -10.14
N CYS A 28 -1.10 -6.63 -8.95
CA CYS A 28 -0.79 -7.31 -7.70
C CYS A 28 -1.96 -7.22 -6.71
N MET A 29 -1.96 -8.13 -5.74
CA MET A 29 -2.90 -8.11 -4.62
C MET A 29 -2.09 -8.06 -3.34
N TRP A 30 -2.43 -7.10 -2.48
CA TRP A 30 -1.83 -6.92 -1.17
C TRP A 30 -2.89 -7.12 -0.09
N ILE A 31 -2.50 -7.78 0.99
CA ILE A 31 -3.38 -8.11 2.11
C ILE A 31 -2.89 -7.34 3.33
N HIS A 32 -3.71 -6.40 3.81
CA HIS A 32 -3.46 -5.69 5.05
C HIS A 32 -4.17 -6.37 6.21
N SER A 33 -3.40 -6.99 7.10
CA SER A 33 -3.87 -7.56 8.36
C SER A 33 -3.41 -6.68 9.52
N GLY A 34 -4.23 -5.69 9.89
CA GLY A 34 -3.92 -4.74 10.96
C GLY A 34 -5.09 -3.80 11.24
N SER A 35 -5.05 -3.15 12.40
CA SER A 35 -6.05 -2.14 12.82
C SER A 35 -5.52 -0.71 12.68
N HIS A 36 -4.36 -0.54 12.03
CA HIS A 36 -3.67 0.75 11.89
C HIS A 36 -4.04 1.39 10.54
N LEU A 37 -5.13 2.17 10.55
CA LEU A 37 -5.65 2.83 9.35
C LEU A 37 -4.62 3.71 8.66
N ASP A 38 -3.84 4.49 9.41
CA ASP A 38 -2.84 5.41 8.86
C ASP A 38 -1.73 4.69 8.09
N THR A 39 -1.37 3.48 8.53
CA THR A 39 -0.39 2.61 7.86
C THR A 39 -0.95 1.98 6.61
N TYR A 40 -2.21 1.57 6.66
CA TYR A 40 -2.88 1.10 5.47
C TYR A 40 -2.92 2.19 4.40
N LEU A 41 -3.28 3.42 4.77
CA LEU A 41 -3.33 4.57 3.89
C LEU A 41 -1.94 4.97 3.37
N PHE A 42 -0.89 4.82 4.18
CA PHE A 42 0.49 5.05 3.76
C PHE A 42 0.86 4.16 2.56
N TYR A 43 0.63 2.85 2.65
CA TYR A 43 0.90 1.93 1.54
C TYR A 43 -0.02 2.17 0.34
N LEU A 44 -1.29 2.48 0.60
CA LEU A 44 -2.26 2.76 -0.46
C LEU A 44 -1.86 4.00 -1.28
N ASN A 45 -1.33 5.03 -0.62
CA ASN A 45 -0.82 6.23 -1.29
C ASN A 45 0.34 5.92 -2.25
N TRP A 46 1.28 5.05 -1.84
CA TRP A 46 2.35 4.60 -2.73
C TRP A 46 1.81 3.83 -3.93
N LEU A 47 0.94 2.85 -3.70
CA LEU A 47 0.31 2.09 -4.78
C LEU A 47 -0.41 3.00 -5.79
N ASN A 48 -1.09 4.04 -5.32
CA ASN A 48 -1.82 4.95 -6.20
C ASN A 48 -0.92 5.76 -7.15
N ARG A 49 0.37 5.89 -6.83
CA ARG A 49 1.35 6.59 -7.69
C ARG A 49 1.94 5.68 -8.76
N MET A 50 1.79 4.37 -8.62
CA MET A 50 2.46 3.37 -9.45
C MET A 50 1.50 2.51 -10.27
N PHE A 51 0.20 2.60 -10.00
CA PHE A 51 -0.85 1.82 -10.65
C PHE A 51 -1.97 2.72 -11.17
N GLU A 52 -2.60 2.33 -12.28
CA GLU A 52 -3.74 3.10 -12.82
C GLU A 52 -5.00 2.97 -11.97
N ARG A 53 -5.22 1.79 -11.37
CA ARG A 53 -6.45 1.53 -10.61
C ARG A 53 -6.17 0.76 -9.33
N LEU A 54 -6.79 1.22 -8.25
CA LEU A 54 -6.86 0.52 -6.98
C LEU A 54 -8.30 0.12 -6.68
N ARG A 55 -8.48 -1.10 -6.18
CA ARG A 55 -9.76 -1.59 -5.63
C ARG A 55 -9.54 -2.16 -4.24
N VAL A 56 -10.52 -1.97 -3.37
CA VAL A 56 -10.46 -2.47 -2.00
C VAL A 56 -11.64 -3.40 -1.75
N THR A 57 -11.37 -4.54 -1.12
CA THR A 57 -12.41 -5.49 -0.74
C THR A 57 -12.11 -6.09 0.63
N ASN A 58 -13.14 -6.24 1.46
CA ASN A 58 -13.05 -6.97 2.72
C ASN A 58 -13.59 -8.39 2.49
N THR A 59 -13.00 -9.39 3.14
CA THR A 59 -13.69 -10.69 3.25
C THR A 59 -14.99 -10.51 4.04
N LEU A 60 -16.04 -11.24 3.63
CA LEU A 60 -17.44 -11.19 4.10
C LEU A 60 -17.68 -11.43 5.61
N VAL A 61 -16.68 -11.27 6.48
CA VAL A 61 -16.77 -11.50 7.93
C VAL A 61 -16.43 -10.20 8.69
N PRO A 62 -17.43 -9.52 9.28
CA PRO A 62 -17.27 -8.21 9.96
C PRO A 62 -16.29 -8.20 11.14
N SER A 63 -15.84 -9.37 11.61
CA SER A 63 -15.12 -9.46 12.88
C SER A 63 -13.61 -9.24 12.79
N ARG A 64 -12.95 -9.31 11.62
CA ARG A 64 -11.49 -9.16 11.52
C ARG A 64 -11.01 -8.70 10.14
N SER A 65 -9.96 -7.88 10.11
CA SER A 65 -8.99 -7.82 9.01
C SER A 65 -8.71 -9.24 8.49
N PRO A 66 -8.77 -9.46 7.17
CA PRO A 66 -7.94 -8.72 6.24
C PRO A 66 -8.70 -7.81 5.25
N VAL A 67 -8.11 -6.64 4.99
CA VAL A 67 -8.46 -5.78 3.86
C VAL A 67 -7.58 -6.16 2.68
N TYR A 68 -8.20 -6.43 1.53
CA TYR A 68 -7.51 -6.78 0.29
C TYR A 68 -7.49 -5.56 -0.61
N THR A 69 -6.28 -5.12 -0.99
CA THR A 69 -6.08 -4.10 -2.01
C THR A 69 -5.64 -4.79 -3.30
N ILE A 70 -6.38 -4.57 -4.37
CA ILE A 70 -6.02 -5.03 -5.72
C ILE A 70 -5.51 -3.80 -6.47
N ALA A 71 -4.24 -3.82 -6.88
CA ALA A 71 -3.62 -2.78 -7.66
C ALA A 71 -3.44 -3.26 -9.10
N GLU A 72 -4.04 -2.55 -10.05
CA GLU A 72 -4.18 -2.96 -11.44
C GLU A 72 -3.44 -1.98 -12.36
N ASN A 73 -2.79 -2.58 -13.35
CA ASN A 73 -1.97 -1.92 -14.36
C ASN A 73 -0.83 -1.08 -13.77
N PHE A 74 0.31 -1.73 -13.53
CA PHE A 74 1.55 -1.11 -13.07
C PHE A 74 2.18 -0.25 -14.17
N ILE A 75 2.39 1.04 -13.91
CA ILE A 75 2.73 2.06 -14.93
C ILE A 75 4.13 2.70 -14.85
N PRO A 76 5.16 2.17 -14.17
CA PRO A 76 6.47 2.84 -14.14
C PRO A 76 7.16 2.91 -15.52
N GLY A 77 6.75 2.08 -16.48
CA GLY A 77 7.24 2.15 -17.86
C GLY A 77 6.59 3.27 -18.70
N ASP A 78 5.46 3.81 -18.25
CA ASP A 78 4.61 4.72 -19.01
C ASP A 78 4.61 6.15 -18.44
N SER A 79 5.24 6.36 -17.28
CA SER A 79 5.30 7.65 -16.59
C SER A 79 6.57 7.84 -15.78
N ASP A 80 7.34 8.90 -16.08
CA ASP A 80 8.52 9.30 -15.30
C ASP A 80 8.17 9.54 -13.81
N ALA A 81 6.97 10.03 -13.54
CA ALA A 81 6.50 10.23 -12.17
C ALA A 81 6.25 8.90 -11.44
N ALA A 82 5.69 7.90 -12.13
CA ALA A 82 5.49 6.57 -11.57
C ALA A 82 6.81 5.82 -11.38
N LEU A 83 7.76 5.98 -12.31
CA LEU A 83 9.11 5.43 -12.17
C LEU A 83 9.81 6.04 -10.95
N LYS A 84 9.76 7.37 -10.81
CA LYS A 84 10.30 8.05 -9.63
C LYS A 84 9.62 7.58 -8.35
N ALA A 85 8.31 7.37 -8.35
CA ALA A 85 7.60 6.86 -7.19
C ALA A 85 8.07 5.45 -6.80
N CYS A 86 8.40 4.58 -7.77
CA CYS A 86 8.96 3.27 -7.51
C CYS A 86 10.34 3.36 -6.83
N ASP A 87 11.21 4.24 -7.34
CA ASP A 87 12.56 4.43 -6.80
C ASP A 87 12.53 5.06 -5.40
N ASP A 88 11.73 6.12 -5.20
CA ASP A 88 11.55 6.77 -3.91
C ASP A 88 10.99 5.77 -2.87
N PHE A 89 10.02 4.94 -3.28
CA PHE A 89 9.45 3.94 -2.38
C PHE A 89 10.45 2.83 -2.06
N ARG A 90 11.20 2.35 -3.06
CA ARG A 90 12.28 1.37 -2.85
C ARG A 90 13.32 1.91 -1.86
N GLU A 91 13.78 3.14 -2.07
CA GLU A 91 14.73 3.81 -1.17
C GLU A 91 14.17 3.90 0.25
N PHE A 92 12.91 4.32 0.41
CA PHE A 92 12.24 4.38 1.70
C PHE A 92 12.24 3.00 2.41
N LEU A 93 11.83 1.94 1.71
CA LEU A 93 11.75 0.58 2.26
C LEU A 93 13.12 0.03 2.69
N LEU A 94 14.20 0.44 2.03
CA LEU A 94 15.57 0.00 2.32
C LEU A 94 16.24 0.82 3.44
N THR A 95 15.96 2.13 3.50
CA THR A 95 16.55 3.07 4.47
C THR A 95 15.87 3.04 5.84
N HIS A 96 14.62 2.55 5.91
CA HIS A 96 13.86 2.41 7.15
C HIS A 96 13.64 0.92 7.46
N PRO A 97 14.70 0.17 7.82
CA PRO A 97 14.54 -1.23 8.20
C PRO A 97 13.63 -1.30 9.42
N ALA A 98 12.64 -2.21 9.39
CA ALA A 98 11.76 -2.44 10.53
C ALA A 98 12.60 -2.78 11.78
N ASP A 99 12.80 -1.80 12.67
CA ASP A 99 13.62 -1.99 13.87
C ASP A 99 12.94 -3.04 14.78
N PRO A 100 13.65 -4.11 15.14
CA PRO A 100 13.12 -5.17 15.99
C PRO A 100 12.80 -4.75 17.44
N SER A 101 13.23 -3.59 17.90
CA SER A 101 13.08 -3.03 19.25
C SER A 101 11.99 -1.95 19.37
N THR A 102 11.71 -1.22 18.29
CA THR A 102 10.59 -0.29 18.15
C THR A 102 9.91 -0.57 16.82
N PRO A 103 8.72 -1.22 16.79
CA PRO A 103 8.00 -1.39 15.55
C PRO A 103 7.58 0.00 15.04
N GLU A 104 8.37 0.55 14.12
CA GLU A 104 8.02 1.76 13.40
C GLU A 104 6.84 1.44 12.50
N ILE A 105 5.66 1.86 12.96
CA ILE A 105 4.45 1.83 12.17
C ILE A 105 4.57 3.01 11.19
N TRP A 106 4.74 2.72 9.89
CA TRP A 106 4.74 3.77 8.86
C TRP A 106 3.35 4.39 8.77
N GLN A 107 3.27 5.71 8.68
CA GLN A 107 2.02 6.47 8.73
C GLN A 107 2.05 7.57 7.68
N VAL A 108 0.86 7.96 7.22
CA VAL A 108 0.71 9.19 6.43
C VAL A 108 1.19 10.39 7.26
N SER A 109 1.81 11.36 6.58
CA SER A 109 2.35 12.55 7.23
C SER A 109 1.25 13.53 7.67
N SER A 110 0.11 13.50 6.97
CA SER A 110 -1.07 14.32 7.27
C SER A 110 -2.33 13.75 6.63
N TRP A 111 -3.50 14.16 7.14
CA TRP A 111 -4.79 13.82 6.51
C TRP A 111 -5.02 14.53 5.17
N ALA A 112 -4.31 15.61 4.88
CA ALA A 112 -4.36 16.27 3.57
C ALA A 112 -3.81 15.35 2.47
N GLU A 113 -2.76 14.58 2.78
CA GLU A 113 -2.21 13.54 1.90
C GLU A 113 -3.28 12.48 1.56
N VAL A 114 -4.01 12.03 2.57
CA VAL A 114 -5.12 11.07 2.41
C VAL A 114 -6.24 11.65 1.54
N GLN A 115 -6.63 12.91 1.77
CA GLN A 115 -7.66 13.55 0.93
C GLN A 115 -7.21 13.68 -0.53
N SER A 116 -5.93 13.97 -0.77
CA SER A 116 -5.39 14.04 -2.13
C SER A 116 -5.40 12.70 -2.85
N LEU A 117 -5.26 11.59 -2.12
CA LEU A 117 -5.43 10.23 -2.62
C LEU A 117 -6.91 9.92 -2.94
N LEU A 118 -7.84 10.31 -2.06
CA LEU A 118 -9.25 9.92 -2.17
C LEU A 118 -10.06 10.76 -3.18
N ASN A 119 -9.76 12.06 -3.29
CA ASN A 119 -10.52 12.99 -4.14
C ASN A 119 -10.57 12.62 -5.63
N PRO A 120 -9.46 12.23 -6.30
CA PRO A 120 -9.52 11.81 -7.69
C PRO A 120 -10.07 10.38 -7.85
N ASN A 121 -10.08 9.57 -6.78
CA ASN A 121 -10.39 8.14 -6.81
C ASN A 121 -11.77 7.83 -6.22
N SER A 122 -12.82 8.32 -6.88
CA SER A 122 -14.21 8.15 -6.42
C SER A 122 -14.63 6.68 -6.21
N GLN A 123 -14.06 5.74 -6.98
CA GLN A 123 -14.30 4.30 -6.79
C GLN A 123 -13.57 3.76 -5.55
N LEU A 124 -12.32 4.15 -5.33
CA LEU A 124 -11.56 3.78 -4.14
C LEU A 124 -12.25 4.27 -2.87
N LEU A 125 -12.79 5.49 -2.88
CA LEU A 125 -13.56 6.03 -1.76
C LEU A 125 -14.82 5.20 -1.48
N LYS A 126 -15.55 4.78 -2.52
CA LYS A 126 -16.71 3.88 -2.37
C LYS A 126 -16.30 2.53 -1.78
N ASP A 127 -15.22 1.95 -2.30
CA ASP A 127 -14.71 0.68 -1.83
C ASP A 127 -14.32 0.76 -0.35
N LEU A 128 -13.66 1.84 0.08
CA LEU A 128 -13.30 2.06 1.49
C LEU A 128 -14.50 2.30 2.41
N HIS A 129 -15.58 2.91 1.92
CA HIS A 129 -16.82 3.07 2.69
C HIS A 129 -17.67 1.79 2.77
N ALA A 130 -17.44 0.84 1.85
CA ALA A 130 -18.10 -0.46 1.86
C ALA A 130 -17.42 -1.48 2.78
N VAL A 131 -16.24 -1.13 3.33
CA VAL A 131 -15.45 -1.90 4.30
C VAL A 131 -15.87 -1.55 5.73
#